data_AF-A0A518C7X8-F1
#
_entry.id   AF-A0A518C7X8-F1
#
_cell.length_a   1.000
_cell.length_b   1.000
_cell.length_c   1.000
_cell.angle_alpha   90.00
_cell.angle_beta   90.00
_cell.angle_gamma   90.00
#
_symmetry.space_group_name_H-M   'P 1'
#
loop_
_entity.id
_entity.type
_entity.pdbx_description
1 polymer ?
#
loop_
_entity_poly.entity_id
_entity_poly.type
_entity_poly.pdbx_seq_one_letter_code
_entity_poly.pdbx_strand_id
1 'polypeptide(L)'
;MMAIASRGGYVGEMNSDHPDDFQTPEPAPLRPSWLLVALSILNIAAGAVTASIALVGLELLWPNPIGYSLLLILLIGLVTMVGQYFGTFRGSYHAAFLAAGASGGCYSMSYLAIVIHRIISDLNSPATAGSGLSHQQSVVWPAIFVVTMGSLWLNGRWGWQLKRRNDQTAGPTRLSISLREMFAFCFLLGLIILPASIQAHRNQSIYRANVAAADAPFPVPDQAEAIQYQRDRHGLIIGSYEVDEQELRSWLDVQAFKMSTGGARLQEITAGPILVTPPDPTQTPFLVPYGTHRVTKGLRAYWHVDDLYHMLTYDRATGVAYYQELAIPE
;
A
#
# COMPACT_ATOMS: atom_id res chain seq x y z
N MET A 1 -3.64 -91.00 -28.41
CA MET A 1 -4.29 -91.74 -29.50
C MET A 1 -5.75 -91.33 -29.55
N MET A 2 -6.19 -90.91 -30.75
CA MET A 2 -7.56 -90.78 -31.26
C MET A 2 -8.53 -89.77 -30.63
N ALA A 3 -8.98 -88.91 -31.55
CA ALA A 3 -10.00 -87.88 -31.47
C ALA A 3 -11.42 -88.44 -31.49
N ILE A 4 -12.39 -87.67 -30.97
CA ILE A 4 -13.72 -87.56 -31.56
C ILE A 4 -14.09 -86.07 -31.60
N ALA A 5 -14.21 -85.56 -32.81
CA ALA A 5 -14.76 -84.26 -33.13
C ALA A 5 -16.29 -84.35 -33.20
N SER A 6 -17.00 -83.37 -32.68
CA SER A 6 -18.38 -83.10 -33.08
C SER A 6 -18.54 -81.63 -33.47
N ARG A 7 -18.77 -81.43 -34.77
CA ARG A 7 -19.32 -80.23 -35.39
C ARG A 7 -20.65 -79.85 -34.73
N GLY A 8 -20.87 -78.56 -34.50
CA GLY A 8 -22.18 -78.02 -34.16
C GLY A 8 -22.25 -76.52 -34.39
N GLY A 9 -22.88 -76.13 -35.49
CA GLY A 9 -23.64 -74.87 -35.60
C GLY A 9 -22.86 -73.57 -35.74
N TYR A 10 -22.54 -73.18 -36.99
CA TYR A 10 -22.51 -71.76 -37.36
C TYR A 10 -23.95 -71.23 -37.27
N VAL A 11 -24.27 -70.54 -36.18
CA VAL A 11 -25.40 -69.60 -36.15
C VAL A 11 -24.81 -68.26 -36.56
N GLY A 12 -25.28 -67.73 -37.69
CA GLY A 12 -24.91 -66.40 -38.13
C GLY A 12 -25.32 -65.39 -37.06
N GLU A 13 -24.34 -64.81 -36.38
CA GLU A 13 -24.53 -63.54 -35.70
C GLU A 13 -24.87 -62.52 -36.78
N MET A 14 -26.14 -62.11 -36.78
CA MET A 14 -26.57 -60.88 -37.41
C MET A 14 -25.68 -59.78 -36.84
N ASN A 15 -24.80 -59.26 -37.69
CA ASN A 15 -24.09 -58.02 -37.49
C ASN A 15 -25.17 -56.95 -37.28
N SER A 16 -25.51 -56.66 -36.02
CA SER A 16 -26.32 -55.51 -35.68
C SER A 16 -25.46 -54.31 -36.03
N ASP A 17 -25.78 -53.68 -37.16
CA ASP A 17 -25.34 -52.34 -37.49
C ASP A 17 -25.45 -51.50 -36.21
N HIS A 18 -24.30 -51.21 -35.60
CA HIS A 18 -24.23 -50.22 -34.55
C HIS A 18 -24.73 -48.93 -35.20
N PRO A 19 -25.89 -48.38 -34.78
CA PRO A 19 -26.32 -47.10 -35.29
C PRO A 19 -25.17 -46.15 -34.98
N ASP A 20 -24.65 -45.51 -36.02
CA ASP A 20 -23.59 -44.53 -35.95
C ASP A 20 -23.72 -43.74 -34.65
N ASP A 21 -22.75 -43.92 -33.75
CA ASP A 21 -22.53 -43.01 -32.65
C ASP A 21 -22.31 -41.66 -33.32
N PHE A 22 -23.40 -40.90 -33.48
CA PHE A 22 -23.37 -39.49 -33.81
C PHE A 22 -22.62 -38.84 -32.66
N GLN A 23 -21.28 -38.83 -32.77
CA GLN A 23 -20.42 -37.98 -31.98
C GLN A 23 -20.92 -36.57 -32.25
N THR A 24 -21.81 -36.10 -31.37
CA THR A 24 -22.26 -34.73 -31.39
C THR A 24 -20.99 -33.89 -31.32
N PRO A 25 -20.72 -33.05 -32.33
CA PRO A 25 -19.45 -32.35 -32.43
C PRO A 25 -19.24 -31.59 -31.13
N GLU A 26 -18.08 -31.83 -30.50
CA GLU A 26 -17.75 -31.23 -29.21
C GLU A 26 -17.97 -29.70 -29.32
N PRO A 27 -18.77 -29.09 -28.43
CA PRO A 27 -19.13 -27.69 -28.56
C PRO A 27 -17.87 -26.84 -28.55
N ALA A 28 -17.72 -26.01 -29.59
CA ALA A 28 -16.55 -25.17 -29.79
C ALA A 28 -16.18 -24.39 -28.52
N PRO A 29 -14.87 -24.19 -28.25
CA PRO A 29 -14.46 -23.49 -27.05
C PRO A 29 -15.01 -22.08 -27.01
N LEU A 30 -15.73 -21.74 -25.93
CA LEU A 30 -16.10 -20.35 -25.64
C LEU A 30 -14.84 -19.51 -25.58
N ARG A 31 -14.83 -18.42 -26.35
CA ARG A 31 -13.73 -17.47 -26.38
C ARG A 31 -14.18 -16.17 -25.72
N PRO A 32 -13.33 -15.54 -24.89
CA PRO A 32 -13.62 -14.23 -24.35
C PRO A 32 -13.69 -13.21 -25.51
N SER A 33 -14.54 -12.20 -25.36
CA SER A 33 -14.58 -11.09 -26.32
C SER A 33 -13.30 -10.25 -26.21
N TRP A 34 -12.91 -9.58 -27.30
CA TRP A 34 -11.76 -8.67 -27.31
C TRP A 34 -11.86 -7.58 -26.22
N LEU A 35 -13.08 -7.09 -25.99
CA LEU A 35 -13.37 -6.07 -24.97
C LEU A 35 -13.13 -6.62 -23.57
N LEU A 36 -13.55 -7.87 -23.29
CA LEU A 36 -13.28 -8.54 -22.02
C LEU A 36 -11.78 -8.74 -21.81
N VAL A 37 -11.05 -9.15 -22.87
CA VAL A 37 -9.59 -9.31 -22.80
C VAL A 37 -8.90 -8.00 -22.45
N ALA A 38 -9.25 -6.91 -23.14
CA ALA A 38 -8.68 -5.58 -22.87
C ALA A 38 -8.97 -5.13 -21.43
N LEU A 39 -10.21 -5.31 -20.98
CA LEU A 39 -10.62 -4.94 -19.63
C LEU A 39 -9.95 -5.79 -18.55
N SER A 40 -9.75 -7.09 -18.79
CA SER A 40 -9.02 -7.96 -17.87
C SER A 40 -7.55 -7.57 -17.75
N ILE A 41 -6.88 -7.18 -18.85
CA ILE A 41 -5.51 -6.65 -18.78
C ILE A 41 -5.47 -5.39 -17.93
N LEU A 42 -6.43 -4.47 -18.12
CA LEU A 42 -6.52 -3.24 -17.35
C LEU A 42 -6.79 -3.51 -15.86
N ASN A 43 -7.67 -4.45 -15.53
CA ASN A 43 -7.93 -4.88 -14.15
C ASN A 43 -6.71 -5.56 -13.50
N ILE A 44 -5.94 -6.35 -14.26
CA ILE A 44 -4.68 -6.95 -13.77
C ILE A 44 -3.66 -5.85 -13.45
N ALA A 45 -3.51 -4.86 -14.33
CA ALA A 45 -2.64 -3.72 -14.09
C ALA A 45 -3.09 -2.90 -12.87
N ALA A 46 -4.39 -2.64 -12.74
CA ALA A 46 -4.95 -1.95 -11.58
C ALA A 46 -4.69 -2.73 -10.28
N GLY A 47 -4.96 -4.04 -10.26
CA GLY A 47 -4.72 -4.89 -9.10
C GLY A 47 -3.25 -4.95 -8.69
N ALA A 48 -2.34 -4.96 -9.66
CA ALA A 48 -0.91 -4.86 -9.44
C ALA A 48 -0.52 -3.54 -8.75
N VAL A 49 -1.01 -2.40 -9.26
CA VAL A 49 -0.76 -1.09 -8.65
C VAL A 49 -1.32 -1.04 -7.23
N THR A 50 -2.55 -1.52 -7.02
CA THR A 50 -3.19 -1.58 -5.69
C THR A 50 -2.36 -2.42 -4.71
N ALA A 51 -1.89 -3.60 -5.12
CA ALA A 51 -1.03 -4.45 -4.30
C ALA A 51 0.32 -3.80 -3.97
N SER A 52 0.91 -3.07 -4.93
CA SER A 52 2.17 -2.33 -4.75
C SER A 52 2.05 -1.27 -3.67
N ILE A 53 1.01 -0.45 -3.77
CA ILE A 53 0.79 0.67 -2.86
C ILE A 53 0.52 0.15 -1.45
N ALA A 54 -0.20 -0.96 -1.34
CA ALA A 54 -0.38 -1.64 -0.06
C ALA A 54 0.93 -2.15 0.53
N LEU A 55 1.81 -2.77 -0.27
CA LEU A 55 3.11 -3.26 0.20
C LEU A 55 4.04 -2.13 0.62
N VAL A 56 4.13 -1.05 -0.17
CA VAL A 56 4.88 0.16 0.22
C VAL A 56 4.30 0.75 1.49
N GLY A 57 2.99 0.88 1.57
CA GLY A 57 2.32 1.37 2.78
C GLY A 57 2.61 0.48 3.99
N LEU A 58 2.62 -0.85 3.83
CA LEU A 58 2.95 -1.78 4.91
C LEU A 58 4.39 -1.60 5.34
N GLU A 59 5.32 -1.50 4.41
CA GLU A 59 6.73 -1.28 4.73
C GLU A 59 6.96 0.05 5.46
N LEU A 60 6.24 1.10 5.06
CA LEU A 60 6.37 2.44 5.64
C LEU A 60 5.63 2.63 6.97
N LEU A 61 4.49 1.95 7.15
CA LEU A 61 3.60 2.18 8.28
C LEU A 61 3.61 1.05 9.28
N TRP A 62 4.06 -0.17 8.96
CA TRP A 62 4.02 -1.29 9.92
C TRP A 62 4.93 -1.02 11.14
N PRO A 63 4.46 -1.30 12.38
CA PRO A 63 3.24 -2.01 12.78
C PRO A 63 2.02 -1.11 13.13
N ASN A 64 1.86 0.05 12.51
CA ASN A 64 0.71 0.96 12.74
C ASN A 64 -0.64 0.26 12.46
N PRO A 65 -1.73 0.60 13.20
CA PRO A 65 -3.08 0.07 12.96
C PRO A 65 -3.58 0.20 11.51
N ILE A 66 -3.13 1.21 10.76
CA ILE A 66 -3.43 1.36 9.32
C ILE A 66 -2.92 0.15 8.50
N GLY A 67 -1.92 -0.57 9.00
CA GLY A 67 -1.37 -1.80 8.41
C GLY A 67 -2.44 -2.87 8.13
N TYR A 68 -3.47 -3.00 8.97
CA TYR A 68 -4.56 -3.96 8.70
C TYR A 68 -5.37 -3.58 7.45
N SER A 69 -5.64 -2.29 7.26
CA SER A 69 -6.29 -1.79 6.06
C SER A 69 -5.42 -2.00 4.82
N LEU A 70 -4.10 -1.82 4.95
CA LEU A 70 -3.16 -2.08 3.86
C LEU A 70 -3.08 -3.57 3.50
N LEU A 71 -3.11 -4.48 4.47
CA LEU A 71 -3.21 -5.93 4.20
C LEU A 71 -4.49 -6.28 3.43
N LEU A 72 -5.61 -5.65 3.75
CA LEU A 72 -6.85 -5.83 3.01
C LEU A 72 -6.75 -5.32 1.56
N ILE A 73 -6.13 -4.15 1.36
CA ILE A 73 -5.89 -3.58 0.02
C ILE A 73 -4.97 -4.50 -0.79
N LEU A 74 -3.91 -5.03 -0.18
CA LEU A 74 -3.02 -6.00 -0.79
C LEU A 74 -3.78 -7.24 -1.25
N LEU A 75 -4.62 -7.80 -0.37
CA LEU A 75 -5.43 -8.97 -0.68
C LEU A 75 -6.38 -8.70 -1.86
N ILE A 76 -7.06 -7.55 -1.87
CA ILE A 76 -7.97 -7.16 -2.96
C ILE A 76 -7.21 -7.05 -4.29
N GLY A 77 -6.03 -6.43 -4.30
CA GLY A 77 -5.19 -6.30 -5.50
C GLY A 77 -4.76 -7.66 -6.06
N LEU A 78 -4.27 -8.54 -5.19
CA LEU A 78 -3.85 -9.90 -5.57
C LEU A 78 -5.03 -10.76 -6.07
N VAL A 79 -6.17 -10.73 -5.36
CA VAL A 79 -7.39 -11.45 -5.75
C VAL A 79 -7.90 -10.95 -7.09
N THR A 80 -7.81 -9.65 -7.38
CA THR A 80 -8.20 -9.08 -8.68
C THR A 80 -7.31 -9.62 -9.79
N MET A 81 -5.98 -9.59 -9.61
CA MET A 81 -5.04 -10.11 -10.62
C MET A 81 -5.27 -11.60 -10.92
N VAL A 82 -5.32 -12.41 -9.87
CA VAL A 82 -5.50 -13.87 -9.97
C VAL A 82 -6.87 -14.19 -10.57
N GLY A 83 -7.93 -13.58 -10.04
CA GLY A 83 -9.30 -13.78 -10.51
C GLY A 83 -9.47 -13.43 -11.99
N GLN A 84 -8.94 -12.27 -12.43
CA GLN A 84 -9.01 -11.84 -13.82
C GLN A 84 -8.26 -12.79 -14.75
N TYR A 85 -7.08 -13.25 -14.34
CA TYR A 85 -6.30 -14.17 -15.15
C TYR A 85 -7.02 -15.53 -15.33
N PHE A 86 -7.47 -16.13 -14.23
CA PHE A 86 -8.15 -17.43 -14.28
C PHE A 86 -9.55 -17.36 -14.88
N GLY A 87 -10.27 -16.26 -14.66
CA GLY A 87 -11.61 -16.05 -15.21
C GLY A 87 -11.60 -15.87 -16.72
N THR A 88 -10.71 -15.02 -17.23
CA THR A 88 -10.72 -14.63 -18.65
C THR A 88 -9.88 -15.57 -19.52
N PHE A 89 -8.67 -15.94 -19.10
CA PHE A 89 -7.75 -16.72 -19.94
C PHE A 89 -7.83 -18.23 -19.70
N ARG A 90 -8.23 -18.66 -18.50
CA ARG A 90 -8.42 -20.10 -18.19
C ARG A 90 -9.87 -20.54 -18.14
N GLY A 91 -10.83 -19.63 -18.29
CA GLY A 91 -12.25 -19.97 -18.40
C GLY A 91 -12.87 -20.51 -17.10
N SER A 92 -12.32 -20.17 -15.93
CA SER A 92 -12.90 -20.58 -14.65
C SER A 92 -14.07 -19.67 -14.27
N TYR A 93 -15.28 -20.23 -14.18
CA TYR A 93 -16.46 -19.42 -13.83
C TYR A 93 -16.38 -18.87 -12.39
N HIS A 94 -15.85 -19.65 -11.44
CA HIS A 94 -15.62 -19.20 -10.07
C HIS A 94 -14.66 -18.01 -10.03
N ALA A 95 -13.56 -18.08 -10.78
CA ALA A 95 -12.60 -16.99 -10.87
C ALA A 95 -13.20 -15.77 -11.58
N ALA A 96 -14.05 -15.95 -12.60
CA ALA A 96 -14.73 -14.84 -13.27
C ALA A 96 -15.70 -14.09 -12.33
N PHE A 97 -16.44 -14.80 -11.48
CA PHE A 97 -17.28 -14.16 -10.45
C PHE A 97 -16.46 -13.49 -9.35
N LEU A 98 -15.38 -14.13 -8.90
CA LEU A 98 -14.42 -13.54 -7.97
C LEU A 98 -13.82 -12.25 -8.53
N ALA A 99 -13.43 -12.27 -9.81
CA ALA A 99 -12.91 -11.12 -10.53
C ALA A 99 -13.93 -9.98 -10.62
N ALA A 100 -15.21 -10.30 -10.87
CA ALA A 100 -16.26 -9.28 -10.88
C ALA A 100 -16.33 -8.55 -9.53
N GLY A 101 -16.43 -9.28 -8.42
CA GLY A 101 -16.48 -8.68 -7.08
C GLY A 101 -15.20 -7.92 -6.71
N ALA A 102 -14.04 -8.55 -6.95
CA ALA A 102 -12.74 -7.97 -6.62
C ALA A 102 -12.42 -6.72 -7.43
N SER A 103 -12.85 -6.63 -8.70
CA SER A 103 -12.69 -5.42 -9.53
C SER A 103 -13.40 -4.22 -8.90
N GLY A 104 -14.60 -4.40 -8.34
CA GLY A 104 -15.32 -3.34 -7.61
C GLY A 104 -14.55 -2.83 -6.39
N GLY A 105 -13.93 -3.76 -5.64
CA GLY A 105 -13.03 -3.42 -4.54
C GLY A 105 -11.74 -2.74 -5.02
N CYS A 106 -11.15 -3.22 -6.11
CA CYS A 106 -9.88 -2.72 -6.64
C CYS A 106 -10.00 -1.26 -7.06
N TYR A 107 -11.07 -0.87 -7.78
CA TYR A 107 -11.26 0.50 -8.23
C TYR A 107 -11.63 1.47 -7.10
N SER A 108 -12.41 1.02 -6.12
CA SER A 108 -12.68 1.81 -4.91
C SER A 108 -11.42 1.97 -4.04
N MET A 109 -10.50 1.01 -4.08
CA MET A 109 -9.19 1.11 -3.42
C MET A 109 -8.13 1.85 -4.24
N SER A 110 -8.24 1.90 -5.58
CA SER A 110 -7.42 2.76 -6.44
C SER A 110 -7.62 4.24 -6.09
N TYR A 111 -8.82 4.62 -5.65
CA TYR A 111 -9.08 5.95 -5.06
C TYR A 111 -8.23 6.17 -3.79
N LEU A 112 -8.23 5.22 -2.86
CA LEU A 112 -7.41 5.30 -1.65
C LEU A 112 -5.91 5.35 -2.00
N ALA A 113 -5.49 4.63 -3.02
CA ALA A 113 -4.13 4.68 -3.57
C ALA A 113 -3.77 6.04 -4.19
N ILE A 114 -4.68 6.70 -4.91
CA ILE A 114 -4.49 8.08 -5.41
C ILE A 114 -4.40 9.07 -4.25
N VAL A 115 -5.26 8.89 -3.24
CA VAL A 115 -5.23 9.70 -2.01
C VAL A 115 -3.92 9.50 -1.25
N ILE A 116 -3.47 8.25 -1.06
CA ILE A 116 -2.19 7.92 -0.40
C ILE A 116 -1.01 8.43 -1.21
N HIS A 117 -1.00 8.23 -2.54
CA HIS A 117 0.05 8.76 -3.41
C HIS A 117 0.14 10.28 -3.30
N ARG A 118 -1.00 10.96 -3.21
CA ARG A 118 -1.04 12.41 -3.05
C ARG A 118 -0.64 12.87 -1.65
N ILE A 119 -1.04 12.17 -0.60
CA ILE A 119 -0.49 12.39 0.74
C ILE A 119 1.03 12.23 0.69
N ILE A 120 1.54 11.17 0.06
CA ILE A 120 2.98 10.96 -0.12
C ILE A 120 3.63 12.07 -0.95
N SER A 121 3.00 12.57 -2.02
CA SER A 121 3.54 13.62 -2.90
C SER A 121 3.50 15.01 -2.27
N ASP A 122 2.43 15.32 -1.54
CA ASP A 122 2.26 16.55 -0.78
C ASP A 122 3.24 16.55 0.42
N LEU A 123 3.55 15.38 0.97
CA LEU A 123 4.66 15.19 1.92
C LEU A 123 6.05 15.22 1.27
N ASN A 124 6.16 15.16 -0.06
CA ASN A 124 7.44 15.24 -0.80
C ASN A 124 7.65 16.62 -1.46
N SER A 125 6.73 17.55 -1.28
CA SER A 125 6.78 18.87 -1.93
C SER A 125 6.75 19.97 -0.86
N PRO A 126 7.68 20.94 -0.86
CA PRO A 126 7.63 22.08 0.05
C PRO A 126 6.41 22.94 -0.30
N ALA A 127 5.34 22.79 0.50
CA ALA A 127 4.24 23.74 0.77
C ALA A 127 3.67 24.62 -0.38
N THR A 128 3.85 24.28 -1.65
CA THR A 128 3.30 25.01 -2.80
C THR A 128 2.36 24.13 -3.60
N ALA A 129 1.20 23.82 -3.02
CA ALA A 129 0.10 23.23 -3.78
C ALA A 129 -1.23 23.85 -3.38
N GLY A 130 -1.44 25.09 -3.83
CA GLY A 130 -2.76 25.71 -3.87
C GLY A 130 -3.75 24.81 -4.62
N SER A 131 -4.80 24.39 -3.92
CA SER A 131 -6.20 24.32 -4.37
C SER A 131 -6.56 23.76 -5.76
N GLY A 132 -5.76 22.87 -6.37
CA GLY A 132 -6.13 22.14 -7.59
C GLY A 132 -7.10 20.95 -7.40
N LEU A 133 -7.65 20.78 -6.19
CA LEU A 133 -8.35 19.56 -5.76
C LEU A 133 -9.78 19.40 -6.34
N SER A 134 -10.50 20.46 -6.66
CA SER A 134 -11.92 20.33 -7.02
C SER A 134 -12.17 19.88 -8.46
N HIS A 135 -11.26 20.17 -9.39
CA HIS A 135 -11.49 19.95 -10.83
C HIS A 135 -10.94 18.62 -11.36
N GLN A 136 -9.84 18.10 -10.81
CA GLN A 136 -9.32 16.80 -11.26
C GLN A 136 -10.10 15.61 -10.65
N GLN A 137 -10.68 15.78 -9.46
CA GLN A 137 -11.50 14.74 -8.83
C GLN A 137 -12.82 14.52 -9.58
N SER A 138 -13.42 15.57 -10.15
CA SER A 138 -14.75 15.47 -10.80
C SER A 138 -14.77 14.63 -12.08
N VAL A 139 -13.64 14.49 -12.80
CA VAL A 139 -13.52 13.68 -14.02
C VAL A 139 -13.09 12.24 -13.72
N VAL A 140 -12.25 12.06 -12.69
CA VAL A 140 -11.76 10.74 -12.29
C VAL A 140 -12.89 9.87 -11.72
N TRP A 141 -13.83 10.45 -10.97
CA TRP A 141 -14.96 9.72 -10.38
C TRP A 141 -15.87 9.03 -11.40
N PRO A 142 -16.40 9.72 -12.43
CA PRO A 142 -17.15 9.08 -13.50
C PRO A 142 -16.35 8.02 -14.23
N ALA A 143 -15.06 8.26 -14.49
CA ALA A 143 -14.20 7.29 -15.19
C ALA A 143 -14.02 6.00 -14.38
N ILE A 144 -13.68 6.11 -13.09
CA ILE A 144 -13.57 4.96 -12.17
C ILE A 144 -14.91 4.21 -12.10
N PHE A 145 -16.01 4.94 -11.97
CA PHE A 145 -17.35 4.34 -11.89
C PHE A 145 -17.70 3.58 -13.18
N VAL A 146 -17.49 4.17 -14.35
CA VAL A 146 -17.77 3.54 -15.65
C VAL A 146 -16.93 2.30 -15.84
N VAL A 147 -15.63 2.36 -15.54
CA VAL A 147 -14.73 1.18 -15.65
C VAL A 147 -15.13 0.08 -14.66
N THR A 148 -15.51 0.46 -13.44
CA THR A 148 -15.97 -0.49 -12.41
C THR A 148 -17.25 -1.20 -12.85
N MET A 149 -18.25 -0.44 -13.28
CA MET A 149 -19.53 -0.99 -13.74
C MET A 149 -19.36 -1.85 -15.00
N GLY A 150 -18.52 -1.41 -15.94
CA GLY A 150 -18.15 -2.19 -17.11
C GLY A 150 -17.47 -3.52 -16.73
N SER A 151 -16.56 -3.49 -15.74
CA SER A 151 -15.85 -4.68 -15.26
C SER A 151 -16.78 -5.66 -14.55
N LEU A 152 -17.64 -5.16 -13.66
CA LEU A 152 -18.65 -5.96 -12.97
C LEU A 152 -19.57 -6.66 -13.97
N TRP A 153 -20.08 -5.89 -14.95
CA TRP A 153 -21.03 -6.42 -15.93
C TRP A 153 -20.39 -7.44 -16.87
N LEU A 154 -19.23 -7.14 -17.45
CA LEU A 154 -18.57 -8.02 -18.41
C LEU A 154 -18.03 -9.29 -17.74
N ASN A 155 -17.40 -9.20 -16.57
CA ASN A 155 -16.93 -10.38 -15.83
C ASN A 155 -18.11 -11.22 -15.31
N GLY A 156 -19.17 -10.58 -14.81
CA GLY A 156 -20.38 -11.29 -14.36
C GLY A 156 -21.06 -12.03 -15.51
N ARG A 157 -21.27 -11.36 -16.65
CA ARG A 157 -21.85 -11.99 -17.85
C ARG A 157 -20.98 -13.14 -18.34
N TRP A 158 -19.66 -12.97 -18.36
CA TRP A 158 -18.73 -14.02 -18.75
C TRP A 158 -18.77 -15.22 -17.80
N GLY A 159 -18.76 -14.98 -16.49
CA GLY A 159 -18.91 -16.02 -15.47
C GLY A 159 -20.20 -16.83 -15.64
N TRP A 160 -21.32 -16.17 -15.97
CA TRP A 160 -22.57 -16.84 -16.29
C TRP A 160 -22.49 -17.71 -17.57
N GLN A 161 -21.81 -17.24 -18.61
CA GLN A 161 -21.60 -18.03 -19.84
C GLN A 161 -20.74 -19.27 -19.57
N LEU A 162 -19.65 -19.11 -18.81
CA LEU A 162 -18.79 -20.20 -18.40
C LEU A 162 -19.51 -21.21 -17.52
N LYS A 163 -20.32 -20.74 -16.55
CA LYS A 163 -21.11 -21.62 -15.68
C LYS A 163 -22.10 -22.46 -16.51
N ARG A 164 -22.87 -21.83 -17.39
CA ARG A 164 -23.83 -22.54 -18.27
C ARG A 164 -23.14 -23.62 -19.11
N ARG A 165 -21.94 -23.35 -19.61
CA ARG A 165 -21.16 -24.36 -20.36
C ARG A 165 -20.69 -25.50 -19.45
N ASN A 166 -20.18 -25.18 -18.27
CA ASN A 166 -19.71 -26.18 -17.31
C ASN A 166 -20.86 -27.10 -16.86
N ASP A 167 -22.06 -26.54 -16.67
CA ASP A 167 -23.27 -27.31 -16.34
C ASP A 167 -23.71 -28.24 -17.51
N GLN A 168 -23.34 -27.90 -18.75
CA GLN A 168 -23.64 -28.68 -19.97
C GLN A 168 -22.56 -29.72 -20.31
N THR A 169 -21.34 -29.58 -19.80
CA THR A 169 -20.22 -30.49 -20.09
C THR A 169 -19.88 -31.29 -18.84
N ALA A 170 -20.27 -32.57 -18.83
CA ALA A 170 -20.00 -33.48 -17.73
C ALA A 170 -18.51 -33.87 -17.70
N GLY A 171 -17.68 -33.03 -17.08
CA GLY A 171 -16.26 -33.34 -16.87
C GLY A 171 -15.62 -32.40 -15.85
N PRO A 172 -14.75 -32.92 -14.95
CA PRO A 172 -14.02 -32.06 -14.03
C PRO A 172 -13.06 -31.16 -14.80
N THR A 173 -13.28 -29.84 -14.72
CA THR A 173 -12.37 -28.83 -15.24
C THR A 173 -11.06 -28.88 -14.45
N ARG A 174 -10.04 -29.57 -14.99
CA ARG A 174 -8.70 -29.60 -14.38
C ARG A 174 -8.01 -28.25 -14.60
N LEU A 175 -7.92 -27.46 -13.55
CA LEU A 175 -7.06 -26.28 -13.48
C LEU A 175 -5.59 -26.75 -13.46
N SER A 176 -4.96 -26.80 -14.62
CA SER A 176 -3.51 -27.01 -14.73
C SER A 176 -2.82 -25.67 -14.97
N ILE A 177 -2.13 -25.16 -13.96
CA ILE A 177 -1.26 -23.99 -14.10
C ILE A 177 0.08 -24.50 -14.62
N SER A 178 0.56 -23.95 -15.72
CA SER A 178 1.90 -24.28 -16.19
C SER A 178 2.94 -23.59 -15.31
N LEU A 179 4.07 -24.24 -15.11
CA LEU A 179 5.23 -23.67 -14.41
C LEU A 179 5.63 -22.31 -15.01
N ARG A 180 5.52 -22.16 -16.33
CA ARG A 180 5.81 -20.92 -17.06
C ARG A 180 4.90 -19.76 -16.63
N GLU A 181 3.62 -20.02 -16.41
CA GLU A 181 2.68 -18.98 -15.97
C GLU A 181 2.90 -18.60 -14.51
N MET A 182 3.26 -19.55 -13.64
CA MET A 182 3.70 -19.22 -12.27
C MET A 182 4.95 -18.34 -12.30
N PHE A 183 5.96 -18.68 -13.10
CA PHE A 183 7.16 -17.84 -13.22
C PHE A 183 6.87 -16.47 -13.78
N ALA A 184 6.03 -16.36 -14.82
CA ALA A 184 5.62 -15.07 -15.38
C ALA A 184 4.88 -14.21 -14.35
N PHE A 185 3.99 -14.82 -13.56
CA PHE A 185 3.27 -14.13 -12.49
C PHE A 185 4.20 -13.66 -11.37
N CYS A 186 5.12 -14.51 -10.90
CA CYS A 186 6.13 -14.14 -9.91
C CYS A 186 7.07 -13.04 -10.42
N PHE A 187 7.49 -13.11 -11.69
CA PHE A 187 8.34 -12.09 -12.30
C PHE A 187 7.62 -10.74 -12.41
N LEU A 188 6.34 -10.75 -12.82
CA LEU A 188 5.53 -9.55 -12.90
C LEU A 188 5.34 -8.92 -11.51
N LEU A 189 5.01 -9.72 -10.49
CA LEU A 189 4.96 -9.26 -9.10
C LEU A 189 6.31 -8.70 -8.65
N GLY A 190 7.42 -9.37 -8.97
CA GLY A 190 8.77 -8.91 -8.64
C GLY A 190 9.11 -7.56 -9.28
N LEU A 191 8.82 -7.37 -10.57
CA LEU A 191 9.03 -6.09 -11.28
C LEU A 191 8.23 -4.93 -10.67
N ILE A 192 7.08 -5.24 -10.10
CA ILE A 192 6.17 -4.27 -9.50
C ILE A 192 6.57 -3.94 -8.06
N ILE A 193 6.94 -4.96 -7.27
CA ILE A 193 7.30 -4.82 -5.85
C ILE A 193 8.71 -4.27 -5.69
N LEU A 194 9.66 -4.69 -6.53
CA LEU A 194 11.08 -4.38 -6.36
C LEU A 194 11.37 -2.86 -6.37
N PRO A 195 10.86 -2.03 -7.30
CA PRO A 195 11.08 -0.59 -7.25
C PRO A 195 10.47 0.04 -5.99
N ALA A 196 9.29 -0.43 -5.61
CA ALA A 196 8.57 -0.01 -4.41
C ALA A 196 9.36 -0.29 -3.13
N SER A 197 9.85 -1.53 -2.97
CA SER A 197 10.66 -1.94 -1.82
C SER A 197 12.04 -1.31 -1.82
N ILE A 198 12.69 -1.12 -2.98
CA ILE A 198 13.96 -0.37 -3.06
C ILE A 198 13.75 1.07 -2.59
N GLN A 199 12.66 1.71 -3.01
CA GLN A 199 12.37 3.08 -2.62
C GLN A 199 12.09 3.21 -1.12
N ALA A 200 11.41 2.22 -0.53
CA ALA A 200 11.12 2.20 0.90
C ALA A 200 12.37 1.84 1.76
N HIS A 201 13.22 0.90 1.31
CA HIS A 201 14.48 0.56 2.00
C HIS A 201 15.53 1.67 1.94
N ARG A 202 15.57 2.48 0.87
CA ARG A 202 16.56 3.55 0.73
C ARG A 202 16.40 4.67 1.77
N ASN A 203 15.21 4.83 2.37
CA ASN A 203 14.87 5.97 3.21
C ASN A 203 14.05 5.57 4.46
N GLN A 204 14.63 4.76 5.34
CA GLN A 204 13.95 4.34 6.58
C GLN A 204 13.86 5.51 7.58
N SER A 205 12.69 5.69 8.20
CA SER A 205 12.57 6.51 9.40
C SER A 205 13.28 5.79 10.55
N ILE A 206 14.16 6.50 11.26
CA ILE A 206 14.99 5.90 12.30
C ILE A 206 14.54 6.46 13.63
N TYR A 207 13.93 5.62 14.47
CA TYR A 207 13.77 5.89 15.89
C TYR A 207 14.99 5.38 16.66
N ARG A 208 15.50 6.21 17.59
CA ARG A 208 16.53 5.85 18.55
C ARG A 208 16.14 6.39 19.92
N ALA A 209 16.45 5.62 20.96
CA ALA A 209 16.26 5.99 22.35
C ALA A 209 17.59 5.82 23.12
N ASN A 210 17.75 6.60 24.19
CA ASN A 210 18.94 6.62 25.06
C ASN A 210 20.22 6.89 24.28
N VAL A 211 20.17 7.88 23.40
CA VAL A 211 21.30 8.33 22.58
C VAL A 211 22.19 9.23 23.44
N ALA A 212 23.50 9.15 23.28
CA ALA A 212 24.41 10.08 23.94
C ALA A 212 24.29 11.48 23.29
N ALA A 213 24.50 12.55 24.06
CA ALA A 213 24.42 13.93 23.54
C ALA A 213 25.32 14.16 22.32
N ALA A 214 26.52 13.57 22.31
CA ALA A 214 27.47 13.67 21.20
C ALA A 214 27.04 12.93 19.91
N ASP A 215 26.13 11.96 20.03
CA ASP A 215 25.64 11.15 18.90
C ASP A 215 24.29 11.65 18.37
N ALA A 216 23.67 12.63 19.04
CA ALA A 216 22.40 13.21 18.62
C ALA A 216 22.59 14.01 17.32
N PRO A 217 21.79 13.75 16.26
CA PRO A 217 21.94 14.45 14.97
C PRO A 217 21.35 15.87 14.98
N PHE A 218 21.02 16.41 16.16
CA PHE A 218 20.40 17.72 16.37
C PHE A 218 21.04 18.38 17.60
N PRO A 219 21.00 19.71 17.70
CA PRO A 219 21.67 20.43 18.78
C PRO A 219 20.99 20.15 20.14
N VAL A 220 21.77 19.65 21.09
CA VAL A 220 21.35 19.38 22.47
C VAL A 220 22.37 19.96 23.48
N PRO A 221 21.95 20.29 24.70
CA PRO A 221 22.86 20.57 25.82
C PRO A 221 23.73 19.36 26.17
N ASP A 222 24.97 19.60 26.65
CA ASP A 222 25.89 18.51 27.03
C ASP A 222 25.37 17.70 28.23
N GLN A 223 24.51 18.31 29.06
CA GLN A 223 23.88 17.70 30.22
C GLN A 223 22.56 16.97 29.88
N ALA A 224 22.16 16.93 28.61
CA ALA A 224 20.91 16.30 28.22
C ALA A 224 20.95 14.78 28.47
N GLU A 225 19.90 14.29 29.12
CA GLU A 225 19.72 12.87 29.42
C GLU A 225 18.50 12.29 28.68
N ALA A 226 18.40 10.96 28.70
CA ALA A 226 17.27 10.23 28.12
C ALA A 226 16.92 10.66 26.67
N ILE A 227 17.94 10.97 25.86
CA ILE A 227 17.73 11.53 24.53
C ILE A 227 17.08 10.48 23.62
N GLN A 228 15.96 10.86 23.02
CA GLN A 228 15.25 10.08 22.03
C GLN A 228 15.05 10.95 20.80
N TYR A 229 15.13 10.33 19.63
CA TYR A 229 14.80 11.04 18.40
C TYR A 229 14.21 10.10 17.36
N GLN A 230 13.46 10.71 16.46
CA GLN A 230 12.95 10.09 15.26
C GLN A 230 13.28 10.98 14.08
N ARG A 231 13.95 10.39 13.09
CA ARG A 231 14.30 11.06 11.83
C ARG A 231 13.37 10.58 10.73
N ASP A 232 12.86 11.51 9.94
CA ASP A 232 12.04 11.22 8.76
C ASP A 232 12.89 10.94 7.51
N ARG A 233 12.23 10.64 6.40
CA ARG A 233 12.88 10.35 5.11
C ARG A 233 13.61 11.54 4.46
N HIS A 234 13.30 12.77 4.85
CA HIS A 234 13.96 14.00 4.38
C HIS A 234 15.10 14.40 5.31
N GLY A 235 15.26 13.71 6.42
CA GLY A 235 16.23 14.02 7.44
C GLY A 235 15.77 15.01 8.48
N LEU A 236 14.48 15.39 8.48
CA LEU A 236 13.89 16.18 9.54
C LEU A 236 13.83 15.37 10.82
N ILE A 237 14.20 16.02 11.91
CA ILE A 237 14.29 15.39 13.22
C ILE A 237 13.16 15.90 14.12
N ILE A 238 12.52 14.96 14.81
CA ILE A 238 11.87 15.25 16.09
C ILE A 238 12.68 14.58 17.20
N GLY A 239 12.80 15.24 18.33
CA GLY A 239 13.56 14.76 19.46
C GLY A 239 12.91 15.09 20.79
N SER A 240 13.26 14.34 21.82
CA SER A 240 12.97 14.67 23.20
C SER A 240 14.17 14.35 24.07
N TYR A 241 14.43 15.17 25.07
CA TYR A 241 15.49 14.94 26.04
C TYR A 241 15.14 15.58 27.39
N GLU A 242 15.66 14.99 28.46
CA GLU A 242 15.55 15.52 29.82
C GLU A 242 16.69 16.52 30.08
N VAL A 243 16.39 17.66 30.67
CA VAL A 243 17.37 18.70 30.99
C VAL A 243 16.85 19.64 32.09
N ASP A 244 17.74 20.20 32.91
CA ASP A 244 17.39 21.26 33.83
C ASP A 244 17.06 22.58 33.09
N GLU A 245 16.07 23.33 33.59
CA GLU A 245 15.63 24.57 32.94
C GLU A 245 16.74 25.63 32.89
N GLN A 246 17.54 25.76 33.96
CA GLN A 246 18.59 26.76 34.06
C GLN A 246 19.73 26.43 33.08
N GLU A 247 20.08 25.15 32.98
CA GLU A 247 21.05 24.67 32.00
C GLU A 247 20.56 24.90 30.57
N LEU A 248 19.30 24.56 30.29
CA LEU A 248 18.71 24.78 28.97
C LEU A 248 18.71 26.26 28.56
N ARG A 249 18.35 27.16 29.50
CA ARG A 249 18.40 28.61 29.26
C ARG A 249 19.81 29.08 28.95
N SER A 250 20.79 28.66 29.76
CA SER A 250 22.19 29.02 29.56
C SER A 250 22.73 28.52 28.22
N TRP A 251 22.33 27.32 27.82
CA TRP A 251 22.67 26.74 26.53
C TRP A 251 22.03 27.51 25.37
N LEU A 252 20.74 27.83 25.46
CA LEU A 252 20.04 28.64 24.45
C LEU A 252 20.67 30.02 24.29
N ASP A 253 21.01 30.70 25.39
CA ASP A 253 21.64 32.04 25.34
C ASP A 253 23.00 32.01 24.63
N VAL A 254 23.75 30.92 24.73
CA VAL A 254 25.08 30.78 24.12
C VAL A 254 25.02 30.23 22.69
N GLN A 255 24.23 29.19 22.44
CA GLN A 255 24.21 28.47 21.16
C GLN A 255 23.26 29.10 20.14
N ALA A 256 22.10 29.60 20.55
CA ALA A 256 21.15 30.19 19.61
C ALA A 256 21.69 31.41 18.86
N PHE A 257 22.54 32.20 19.53
CA PHE A 257 23.24 33.33 18.93
C PHE A 257 24.32 32.92 17.94
N LYS A 258 24.91 31.73 18.11
CA LYS A 258 25.92 31.20 17.19
C LYS A 258 25.30 30.52 15.97
N MET A 259 24.14 29.89 16.14
CA MET A 259 23.56 29.05 15.10
C MET A 259 22.67 29.81 14.10
N SER A 260 22.08 30.96 14.45
CA SER A 260 21.03 31.57 13.61
C SER A 260 21.40 32.93 13.01
N THR A 261 20.92 33.19 11.79
CA THR A 261 21.03 34.48 11.08
C THR A 261 20.17 35.60 11.68
N GLY A 262 19.51 35.39 12.83
CA GLY A 262 18.61 36.36 13.47
C GLY A 262 18.39 36.19 14.99
N GLY A 263 19.16 35.32 15.66
CA GLY A 263 18.97 34.95 17.08
C GLY A 263 17.79 34.00 17.32
N ALA A 264 17.86 33.12 18.33
CA ALA A 264 16.65 32.41 18.77
C ALA A 264 15.73 33.35 19.54
N ARG A 265 14.44 33.18 19.33
CA ARG A 265 13.41 33.88 20.08
C ARG A 265 12.89 32.97 21.18
N LEU A 266 13.36 33.19 22.41
CA LEU A 266 12.86 32.54 23.61
C LEU A 266 11.57 33.23 24.09
N GLN A 267 10.54 32.45 24.36
CA GLN A 267 9.23 32.91 24.82
C GLN A 267 8.71 32.02 25.95
N GLU A 268 8.14 32.63 26.98
CA GLU A 268 7.38 31.92 28.02
C GLU A 268 6.01 31.50 27.47
N ILE A 269 5.60 30.26 27.76
CA ILE A 269 4.28 29.76 27.38
C ILE A 269 3.25 30.41 28.31
N THR A 270 2.58 31.46 27.81
CA THR A 270 1.58 32.24 28.55
C THR A 270 0.20 32.24 27.90
N ALA A 271 0.11 31.99 26.58
CA ALA A 271 -1.09 32.16 25.77
C ALA A 271 -1.84 30.84 25.46
N GLY A 272 -1.84 29.88 26.39
CA GLY A 272 -2.51 28.59 26.24
C GLY A 272 -1.56 27.43 25.90
N PRO A 273 -2.07 26.18 25.86
CA PRO A 273 -1.24 24.99 25.67
C PRO A 273 -0.63 24.93 24.28
N ILE A 274 0.65 24.56 24.23
CA ILE A 274 1.35 24.24 22.99
C ILE A 274 1.28 22.73 22.78
N LEU A 275 0.90 22.33 21.57
CA LEU A 275 0.88 20.93 21.18
C LEU A 275 2.26 20.55 20.65
N VAL A 276 2.84 19.48 21.19
CA VAL A 276 4.15 18.94 20.78
C VAL A 276 4.00 17.46 20.45
N THR A 277 4.91 16.96 19.61
CA THR A 277 4.92 15.57 19.16
C THR A 277 6.18 14.88 19.68
N PRO A 278 6.09 14.04 20.72
CA PRO A 278 7.23 13.26 21.18
C PRO A 278 7.63 12.20 20.14
N PRO A 279 8.91 11.83 20.07
CA PRO A 279 9.35 10.69 19.26
C PRO A 279 8.76 9.40 19.81
N ASP A 280 8.17 8.58 18.94
CA ASP A 280 7.56 7.30 19.34
C ASP A 280 7.80 6.25 18.24
N PRO A 281 8.34 5.06 18.58
CA PRO A 281 8.67 4.02 17.60
C PRO A 281 7.44 3.46 16.87
N THR A 282 6.24 3.67 17.40
CA THR A 282 4.97 3.21 16.83
C THR A 282 4.25 4.31 16.02
N GLN A 283 4.74 5.54 16.09
CA GLN A 283 4.14 6.69 15.42
C GLN A 283 4.90 7.04 14.14
N THR A 284 4.16 7.58 13.17
CA THR A 284 4.69 8.19 11.95
C THR A 284 4.37 9.69 11.99
N PRO A 285 5.06 10.46 12.86
CA PRO A 285 4.67 11.83 13.21
C PRO A 285 4.73 12.81 12.03
N PHE A 286 5.52 12.47 11.01
CA PHE A 286 5.63 13.24 9.76
C PHE A 286 4.55 12.90 8.73
N LEU A 287 3.83 11.78 8.89
CA LEU A 287 2.71 11.38 8.02
C LEU A 287 1.36 11.80 8.59
N VAL A 288 1.23 11.83 9.92
CA VAL A 288 0.05 12.33 10.60
C VAL A 288 0.48 13.22 11.76
N PRO A 289 0.59 14.55 11.56
CA PRO A 289 1.02 15.46 12.60
C PRO A 289 -0.07 15.55 13.66
N TYR A 290 0.13 14.87 14.77
CA TYR A 290 -0.66 15.06 15.97
C TYR A 290 0.27 15.57 17.05
N GLY A 291 0.06 16.81 17.49
CA GLY A 291 0.64 17.23 18.76
C GLY A 291 -0.12 16.50 19.89
N THR A 292 0.35 15.30 20.18
CA THR A 292 -0.24 14.34 21.13
C THR A 292 0.01 14.74 22.58
N HIS A 293 1.03 15.55 22.84
CA HIS A 293 1.36 16.06 24.17
C HIS A 293 1.06 17.55 24.28
N ARG A 294 0.50 17.96 25.43
CA ARG A 294 0.12 19.35 25.69
C ARG A 294 1.04 19.97 26.73
N VAL A 295 1.86 20.93 26.31
CA VAL A 295 2.69 21.71 27.21
C VAL A 295 1.94 22.97 27.61
N THR A 296 1.57 23.07 28.89
CA THR A 296 0.78 24.20 29.42
C THR A 296 1.63 25.26 30.09
N LYS A 297 2.83 24.90 30.57
CA LYS A 297 3.78 25.79 31.25
C LYS A 297 5.20 25.42 30.86
N GLY A 298 5.98 26.40 30.44
CA GLY A 298 7.39 26.21 30.14
C GLY A 298 7.88 27.21 29.11
N LEU A 299 8.85 26.78 28.30
CA LEU A 299 9.56 27.66 27.39
C LEU A 299 9.37 27.20 25.96
N ARG A 300 9.37 28.16 25.04
CA ARG A 300 9.46 27.89 23.62
C ARG A 300 10.56 28.72 23.02
N ALA A 301 11.46 28.07 22.29
CA ALA A 301 12.46 28.73 21.47
C ALA A 301 12.25 28.33 20.01
N TYR A 302 12.55 29.25 19.10
CA TYR A 302 12.61 28.94 17.68
C TYR A 302 13.72 29.75 17.03
N TRP A 303 14.40 29.14 16.08
CA TRP A 303 15.47 29.75 15.31
C TRP A 303 15.53 29.16 13.90
N HIS A 304 16.39 29.74 13.07
CA HIS A 304 16.48 29.44 11.65
C HIS A 304 17.94 29.23 11.26
N VAL A 305 18.24 28.09 10.64
CA VAL A 305 19.57 27.68 10.14
C VAL A 305 19.35 26.78 8.93
N ASP A 306 20.22 26.87 7.91
CA ASP A 306 20.27 25.92 6.79
C ASP A 306 18.91 25.61 6.14
N ASP A 307 18.10 26.66 5.93
CA ASP A 307 16.77 26.58 5.33
C ASP A 307 15.73 25.74 6.12
N LEU A 308 15.98 25.55 7.42
CA LEU A 308 15.08 24.89 8.36
C LEU A 308 14.67 25.82 9.51
N TYR A 309 13.41 25.69 9.93
CA TYR A 309 12.95 26.18 11.22
C TYR A 309 13.20 25.11 12.28
N HIS A 310 13.91 25.52 13.31
CA HIS A 310 14.12 24.72 14.50
C HIS A 310 13.19 25.21 15.59
N MET A 311 12.46 24.31 16.22
CA MET A 311 11.55 24.59 17.31
C MET A 311 11.92 23.74 18.52
N LEU A 312 12.03 24.40 19.66
CA LEU A 312 12.21 23.76 20.95
C LEU A 312 11.08 24.16 21.88
N THR A 313 10.45 23.20 22.55
CA THR A 313 9.45 23.44 23.58
C THR A 313 9.84 22.68 24.85
N TYR A 314 10.10 23.38 25.94
CA TYR A 314 10.40 22.80 27.24
C TYR A 314 9.15 22.73 28.10
N ASP A 315 8.88 21.57 28.68
CA ASP A 315 7.78 21.33 29.60
C ASP A 315 8.28 21.30 31.05
N ARG A 316 7.95 22.35 31.82
CA ARG A 316 8.35 22.46 33.22
C ARG A 316 7.78 21.37 34.11
N ALA A 317 6.64 20.78 33.73
CA ALA A 317 6.01 19.75 34.55
C ALA A 317 6.79 18.42 34.52
N THR A 318 7.47 18.16 33.40
CA THR A 318 8.16 16.89 33.14
C THR A 318 9.68 17.03 33.11
N GLY A 319 10.22 18.24 32.94
CA GLY A 319 11.65 18.45 32.75
C GLY A 319 12.13 18.04 31.35
N VAL A 320 11.20 17.86 30.40
CA VAL A 320 11.49 17.37 29.05
C VAL A 320 11.45 18.52 28.05
N ALA A 321 12.49 18.62 27.23
CA ALA A 321 12.53 19.47 26.05
C ALA A 321 12.17 18.66 24.80
N TYR A 322 11.24 19.18 24.01
CA TYR A 322 10.80 18.64 22.73
C TYR A 322 11.39 19.48 21.59
N TYR A 323 12.16 18.83 20.72
CA TYR A 323 12.80 19.43 19.56
C TYR A 323 12.10 19.01 18.27
N GLN A 324 11.97 19.93 17.32
CA GLN A 324 11.38 19.66 16.01
C GLN A 324 12.01 20.54 14.93
N GLU A 325 12.36 19.91 13.80
CA GLU A 325 12.72 20.58 12.56
C GLU A 325 11.53 20.66 11.61
N LEU A 326 11.41 21.80 10.93
CA LEU A 326 10.42 22.07 9.91
C LEU A 326 11.10 22.71 8.70
N ALA A 327 10.78 22.23 7.50
CA ALA A 327 11.22 22.91 6.28
C ALA A 327 10.56 24.30 6.16
N ILE A 328 11.30 25.29 5.66
CA ILE A 328 10.73 26.59 5.34
C ILE A 328 9.90 26.45 4.07
N PRO A 329 8.64 26.89 4.07
CA PRO A 329 7.87 27.02 2.84
C PRO A 329 8.57 28.01 1.89
N GLU A 330 9.00 27.55 0.71
CA GLU A 330 9.33 28.45 -0.42
C GLU A 330 8.09 29.20 -0.91
#